data_AF-A0A958KME5-F1
#
_entry.id   AF-A0A958KME5-F1
#
_cell.length_a   1.000
_cell.length_b   1.000
_cell.length_c   1.000
_cell.angle_alpha   90.00
_cell.angle_beta   90.00
_cell.angle_gamma   90.00
#
_symmetry.space_group_name_H-M   'P 1'
#
loop_
_entity.id
_entity.type
_entity.pdbx_description
1 polymer ?
#
loop_
_entity_poly.entity_id
_entity_poly.type
_entity_poly.pdbx_seq_one_letter_code
_entity_poly.pdbx_strand_id
1 'polypeptide(L)'
;MAQAAKKDASFEKNFQMLEKLSNELQDNKVSIDELVPRIKEALGAIKVCKNVLKQTKSQLSEIGREFEEIETEFDSEEDNVEE
;
A
#
# COMPACT_ATOMS: atom_id res chain seq x y z
N MET A 1 15.70 -7.32 -6.29
CA MET A 1 14.49 -6.90 -7.05
C MET A 1 13.24 -7.76 -6.83
N ALA A 2 13.31 -9.00 -6.30
CA ALA A 2 12.14 -9.88 -6.16
C ALA A 2 11.13 -9.54 -5.02
N GLN A 3 11.43 -8.58 -4.14
CA GLN A 3 10.61 -8.29 -2.95
C GLN A 3 9.49 -7.27 -3.19
N ALA A 4 9.64 -6.32 -4.13
CA ALA A 4 8.60 -5.33 -4.43
C ALA A 4 7.40 -5.98 -5.14
N ALA A 5 7.66 -6.80 -6.17
CA ALA A 5 6.63 -7.49 -6.95
C ALA A 5 5.74 -8.45 -6.12
N LYS A 6 6.25 -9.01 -5.01
CA LYS A 6 5.44 -9.87 -4.12
C LYS A 6 4.49 -9.08 -3.21
N LYS A 7 4.83 -7.83 -2.83
CA LYS A 7 3.96 -6.98 -2.00
C LYS A 7 2.81 -6.40 -2.81
N ASP A 8 3.06 -6.01 -4.05
CA ASP A 8 2.02 -5.46 -4.93
C ASP A 8 1.00 -6.53 -5.34
N ALA A 9 1.47 -7.75 -5.65
CA ALA A 9 0.58 -8.89 -5.86
C ALA A 9 -0.27 -9.25 -4.62
N SER A 10 0.23 -8.93 -3.41
CA SER A 10 -0.51 -9.12 -2.16
C SER A 10 -1.57 -8.04 -1.95
N PHE A 11 -1.30 -6.77 -2.25
CA PHE A 11 -2.30 -5.72 -2.13
C PHE A 11 -3.42 -5.91 -3.16
N GLU A 12 -3.06 -6.01 -4.43
CA GLU A 12 -4.00 -6.08 -5.55
C GLU A 12 -4.96 -7.27 -5.40
N LYS A 13 -4.42 -8.46 -5.08
CA LYS A 13 -5.24 -9.66 -4.86
C LYS A 13 -6.25 -9.48 -3.72
N ASN A 14 -5.84 -8.87 -2.61
CA ASN A 14 -6.74 -8.66 -1.47
C ASN A 14 -7.76 -7.56 -1.78
N PHE A 15 -7.37 -6.54 -2.53
CA PHE A 15 -8.29 -5.49 -2.97
C PHE A 15 -9.37 -6.04 -3.92
N GLN A 16 -8.98 -6.81 -4.95
CA GLN A 16 -9.92 -7.49 -5.85
C GLN A 16 -10.88 -8.43 -5.10
N MET A 17 -10.39 -9.12 -4.06
CA MET A 17 -11.25 -9.94 -3.20
C MET A 17 -12.29 -9.09 -2.47
N LEU A 18 -11.91 -7.92 -1.96
CA LEU A 18 -12.84 -6.99 -1.30
C LEU A 18 -13.87 -6.44 -2.27
N GLU A 19 -13.47 -6.07 -3.49
CA GLU A 19 -14.40 -5.62 -4.54
C GLU A 19 -15.41 -6.71 -4.90
N LYS A 20 -14.92 -7.95 -5.10
CA LYS A 20 -15.79 -9.10 -5.37
C LYS A 20 -16.80 -9.31 -4.25
N LEU A 21 -16.36 -9.27 -3.00
CA LEU A 21 -17.23 -9.46 -1.84
C LEU A 21 -18.24 -8.31 -1.69
N SER A 22 -17.83 -7.07 -1.95
CA SER A 22 -18.73 -5.91 -1.98
C SER A 22 -19.84 -6.10 -3.03
N ASN A 23 -19.47 -6.53 -4.23
CA ASN A 23 -20.44 -6.79 -5.31
C ASN A 23 -21.39 -7.95 -4.96
N GLU A 24 -20.86 -9.04 -4.38
CA GLU A 24 -21.69 -10.17 -3.92
C GLU A 24 -22.70 -9.75 -2.84
N LEU A 25 -22.33 -8.84 -1.94
CA LEU A 25 -23.23 -8.30 -0.91
C LEU A 25 -24.30 -7.38 -1.52
N GLN A 26 -23.92 -6.48 -2.43
CA GLN A 26 -24.86 -5.57 -3.10
C GLN A 26 -25.90 -6.33 -3.93
N ASP A 27 -25.49 -7.40 -4.59
CA ASP A 27 -26.37 -8.25 -5.39
C ASP A 27 -27.22 -9.22 -4.54
N ASN A 28 -27.15 -9.16 -3.20
CA ASN A 28 -27.79 -10.10 -2.27
C ASN A 28 -27.46 -11.58 -2.57
N LYS A 29 -26.24 -11.85 -3.07
CA LYS A 29 -25.76 -13.21 -3.41
C LYS A 29 -25.18 -13.96 -2.20
N VAL A 30 -25.08 -13.29 -1.05
CA VAL A 30 -24.55 -13.87 0.19
C VAL A 30 -25.71 -14.19 1.12
N SER A 31 -25.83 -15.47 1.52
CA SER A 31 -26.83 -15.87 2.51
C SER A 31 -26.48 -15.37 3.91
N ILE A 32 -27.46 -15.33 4.82
CA ILE A 32 -27.24 -14.85 6.20
C ILE A 32 -26.23 -15.72 6.96
N ASP A 33 -26.23 -17.04 6.70
CA ASP A 33 -25.30 -17.99 7.32
C ASP A 33 -23.85 -17.79 6.82
N GLU A 34 -23.70 -17.36 5.56
CA GLU A 34 -22.40 -17.07 4.95
C GLU A 34 -21.89 -15.66 5.26
N LEU A 35 -22.75 -14.76 5.71
CA LEU A 35 -22.39 -13.36 5.94
C LEU A 35 -21.24 -13.22 6.95
N VAL A 36 -21.32 -13.90 8.09
CA VAL A 36 -20.28 -13.82 9.13
C VAL A 36 -18.92 -14.36 8.62
N PRO A 37 -18.84 -15.55 8.00
CA PRO A 37 -17.62 -16.02 7.34
C PRO A 37 -17.05 -15.02 6.33
N ARG A 38 -17.88 -14.49 5.42
CA ARG A 38 -17.47 -13.55 4.37
C ARG A 38 -16.91 -12.26 4.95
N ILE A 39 -17.56 -11.69 5.96
CA ILE A 39 -17.05 -10.48 6.64
C ILE A 39 -15.71 -10.76 7.35
N LYS A 40 -15.49 -11.94 7.93
CA LYS A 40 -14.19 -12.31 8.52
C LYS A 40 -13.08 -12.38 7.46
N GLU A 41 -13.37 -12.92 6.29
CA GLU A 41 -12.44 -12.94 5.17
C GLU A 41 -12.10 -11.51 4.70
N ALA A 42 -13.11 -10.65 4.56
CA ALA A 42 -12.92 -9.23 4.22
C ALA A 42 -12.05 -8.51 5.25
N LEU A 43 -12.26 -8.75 6.55
CA LEU A 43 -11.42 -8.21 7.61
C LEU A 43 -9.95 -8.65 7.48
N GLY A 44 -9.71 -9.89 7.05
CA GLY A 44 -8.38 -10.40 6.74
C GLY A 44 -7.74 -9.61 5.59
N ALA A 45 -8.45 -9.48 4.48
CA ALA A 45 -7.98 -8.76 3.30
C ALA A 45 -7.69 -7.28 3.60
N ILE A 46 -8.58 -6.59 4.33
CA ILE A 46 -8.38 -5.18 4.76
C ILE A 46 -7.11 -5.04 5.59
N LYS A 47 -6.82 -5.97 6.51
CA LYS A 47 -5.59 -5.93 7.31
C LYS A 47 -4.34 -6.01 6.43
N VAL A 48 -4.36 -6.88 5.41
CA VAL A 48 -3.25 -6.99 4.45
C VAL A 48 -3.09 -5.68 3.68
N CYS A 49 -4.18 -5.17 3.08
CA CYS A 49 -4.15 -3.91 2.34
C CYS A 49 -3.60 -2.76 3.20
N LYS A 50 -4.09 -2.62 4.44
CA LYS A 50 -3.64 -1.61 5.40
C LYS A 50 -2.14 -1.74 5.70
N ASN A 51 -1.63 -2.95 5.85
CA ASN A 51 -0.21 -3.18 6.14
C ASN A 51 0.68 -2.79 4.95
N VAL A 52 0.27 -3.11 3.72
CA VAL A 52 1.01 -2.70 2.52
C VAL A 52 1.01 -1.17 2.42
N LEU A 53 -0.14 -0.50 2.54
CA LEU A 53 -0.22 0.96 2.49
C LEU A 53 0.65 1.65 3.56
N LYS A 54 0.71 1.09 4.77
CA LYS A 54 1.61 1.59 5.82
C LYS A 54 3.08 1.48 5.43
N GLN A 55 3.48 0.36 4.83
CA GLN A 55 4.85 0.16 4.37
C GLN A 55 5.19 1.11 3.22
N THR A 56 4.30 1.23 2.22
CA THR A 56 4.45 2.17 1.12
C THR A 56 4.58 3.61 1.62
N LYS A 57 3.77 4.01 2.61
CA LYS A 57 3.89 5.34 3.23
C LYS A 57 5.27 5.55 3.88
N SER A 58 5.80 4.55 4.58
CA SER A 58 7.14 4.63 5.19
C SER A 58 8.20 4.81 4.11
N GLN A 59 8.15 4.00 3.06
CA GLN A 59 9.12 4.05 1.96
C GLN A 59 9.07 5.38 1.22
N LEU A 60 7.87 5.93 0.97
CA LEU A 60 7.74 7.27 0.37
C LEU A 60 8.31 8.37 1.26
N SER A 61 8.16 8.23 2.59
CA SER A 61 8.75 9.19 3.52
C SER A 61 10.27 9.11 3.56
N GLU A 62 10.85 7.91 3.39
CA GLU A 62 12.30 7.70 3.29
C GLU A 62 12.81 8.33 1.98
N ILE A 63 12.17 8.03 0.85
CA ILE A 63 12.50 8.63 -0.45
C ILE A 63 12.43 10.16 -0.39
N GLY A 64 11.40 10.73 0.25
CA GLY A 64 11.30 12.18 0.41
C GLY A 64 12.48 12.81 1.15
N ARG A 65 13.03 12.12 2.17
CA ARG A 65 14.23 12.58 2.88
C ARG A 65 15.48 12.46 2.03
N GLU A 66 15.63 11.36 1.29
CA GLU A 66 16.74 11.20 0.34
C GLU A 66 16.73 12.35 -0.69
N PHE A 67 15.55 12.78 -1.15
CA PHE A 67 15.43 13.95 -2.03
C PHE A 67 15.86 15.26 -1.35
N GLU A 68 15.45 15.52 -0.11
CA GLU A 68 15.85 16.72 0.66
C GLU A 68 17.36 16.75 0.93
N GLU A 69 17.96 15.60 1.23
CA GLU A 69 19.42 15.46 1.44
C GLU A 69 20.17 15.78 0.14
N ILE A 70 19.72 15.24 -0.99
CA ILE A 70 20.28 15.52 -2.31
C ILE A 70 20.18 17.02 -2.66
N GLU A 71 19.01 17.65 -2.43
CA GLU A 71 18.82 19.08 -2.68
C GLU A 71 19.79 19.94 -1.85
N THR A 72 19.99 19.58 -0.57
CA THR A 72 20.93 20.28 0.32
C THR A 72 22.40 20.09 -0.11
N GLU A 73 22.77 18.90 -0.60
CA GLU A 73 24.12 18.65 -1.14
C GLU A 73 24.40 19.53 -2.37
N PHE A 74 23.45 19.65 -3.30
CA PHE A 74 23.58 20.53 -4.47
C PHE A 74 23.73 22.01 -4.12
N ASP A 75 22.93 22.51 -3.18
CA ASP A 75 23.02 23.92 -2.74
C ASP A 75 24.38 24.22 -2.07
N SER A 76 24.99 23.23 -1.41
CA SER A 76 26.28 23.39 -0.73
C SER A 76 27.52 23.29 -1.64
N GLU A 77 27.38 22.71 -2.83
CA GLU A 77 28.46 22.63 -3.83
C GLU A 77 28.58 23.91 -4.68
N GLU A 78 27.49 24.66 -4.88
CA GLU A 78 27.52 25.94 -5.62
C GLU A 78 28.22 27.08 -4.85
N ASP A 79 28.21 27.04 -3.51
CA ASP A 79 28.87 28.04 -2.65
C ASP A 79 30.41 27.88 -2.57
N ASN A 80 31.00 26.81 -3.11
CA ASN A 80 32.45 26.53 -3.03
C ASN A 80 33.23 26.84 -4.33
N VAL A 81 32.63 27.53 -5.31
CA VAL A 81 33.28 27.81 -6.62
C VAL A 81 33.94 29.19 -6.71
N GLU A 82 33.89 30.03 -5.66
CA GLU A 82 34.62 31.31 -5.62
C GLU A 82 35.70 31.36 -4.51
N GLU A 83 36.91 30.87 -4.81
CA GLU A 83 38.20 31.57 -4.56
C GLU A 83 39.39 30.91 -5.27
#